data_AF-A0A958M8N8-F1
#
_entry.id   AF-A0A958M8N8-F1
#
_cell.length_a   1.000
_cell.length_b   1.000
_cell.length_c   1.000
_cell.angle_alpha   90.00
_cell.angle_beta   90.00
_cell.angle_gamma   90.00
#
_symmetry.space_group_name_H-M   'P 1'
#
loop_
_entity.id
_entity.type
_entity.pdbx_description
1 polymer ?
#
loop_
_entity_poly.entity_id
_entity_poly.type
_entity_poly.pdbx_seq_one_letter_code
_entity_poly.pdbx_strand_id
1 'polypeptide(L)'
;MENSAALRTWLDALELGHPLVIAGPCSAETEEQVLTIAHCLKGTDVSYLRAGIWKPRTRPGMFEGVGAIGLKWLQRAKEETGLKTATEVATRDHVRLALEHDVDLLWIGARSAVSPFIVQEIADELRGTDRVVLVKNPVNPDLSLWLGAIERVYSADIKKIGVIHRGFSTYVKTKYRNIPEWQLPIELRSRFPELPLLCDPSHISGRRDMIYDVSQTALDLDYDGLMIESHPDPDRAWSDAAQQLTPEALLQTMKSLKIRKKTDTEADYIKKMTHLRAEIDIMDQQLIEILGRRMQTADEIGRLKKSKNVAVLQKSRWNAILKKMILEGEAQGLSEEFVLRLFKAIHQESINHQERILKT
;
A
#
# COMPACT_ATOMS: atom_id res chain seq x y z
N MET A 1 12.77 -6.28 -12.46
CA MET A 1 13.23 -4.89 -12.28
C MET A 1 14.46 -4.88 -11.39
N GLU A 2 15.46 -4.04 -11.66
CA GLU A 2 16.64 -3.92 -10.80
C GLU A 2 16.40 -2.88 -9.69
N ASN A 3 16.82 -3.18 -8.47
CA ASN A 3 16.78 -2.20 -7.38
C ASN A 3 17.96 -1.24 -7.54
N SER A 4 17.66 0.06 -7.70
CA SER A 4 18.65 1.10 -7.95
C SER A 4 18.20 2.41 -7.31
N ALA A 5 19.15 3.19 -6.78
CA ALA A 5 18.90 4.52 -6.25
C ALA A 5 18.23 5.45 -7.28
N ALA A 6 18.37 5.16 -8.58
CA ALA A 6 17.69 5.89 -9.66
C ALA A 6 16.15 5.85 -9.55
N LEU A 7 15.57 4.86 -8.85
CA LEU A 7 14.12 4.80 -8.59
C LEU A 7 13.66 5.88 -7.60
N ARG A 8 14.57 6.35 -6.74
CA ARG A 8 14.27 7.32 -5.68
C ARG A 8 14.65 8.76 -6.02
N THR A 9 15.63 8.96 -6.91
CA THR A 9 16.19 10.29 -7.22
C THR A 9 15.16 11.36 -7.55
N TRP A 10 14.06 11.02 -8.22
CA TRP A 10 13.00 11.99 -8.54
C TRP A 10 12.28 12.53 -7.30
N LEU A 11 12.16 11.72 -6.25
CA LEU A 11 11.55 12.11 -4.99
C LEU A 11 12.54 12.96 -4.19
N ASP A 12 13.78 12.51 -4.08
CA ASP A 12 14.82 13.22 -3.31
C ASP A 12 15.13 14.59 -3.94
N ALA A 13 15.03 14.72 -5.27
CA ALA A 13 15.16 15.99 -6.00
C ALA A 13 14.06 17.02 -5.69
N LEU A 14 13.00 16.64 -4.97
CA LEU A 14 12.02 17.60 -4.45
C LEU A 14 12.50 18.29 -3.15
N GLU A 15 13.58 17.80 -2.54
CA GLU A 15 14.21 18.38 -1.34
C GLU A 15 13.24 18.65 -0.18
N LEU A 16 12.25 17.75 -0.01
CA LEU A 16 11.18 17.95 0.96
C LEU A 16 11.67 17.71 2.40
N GLY A 17 11.38 18.67 3.28
CA GLY A 17 11.56 18.51 4.74
C GLY A 17 10.44 17.71 5.42
N HIS A 18 9.49 17.20 4.64
CA HIS A 18 8.29 16.48 5.06
C HIS A 18 8.00 15.34 4.06
N PRO A 19 7.13 14.36 4.39
CA PRO A 19 6.68 13.35 3.42
C PRO A 19 6.07 13.99 2.18
N LEU A 20 6.19 13.36 1.03
CA LEU A 20 5.55 13.83 -0.20
C LEU A 20 4.03 13.89 -0.01
N VAL A 21 3.41 15.03 -0.31
CA VAL A 21 1.95 15.19 -0.21
C VAL A 21 1.37 15.45 -1.60
N ILE A 22 0.52 14.53 -2.04
CA ILE A 22 -0.28 14.67 -3.26
C ILE A 22 -1.72 14.90 -2.82
N ALA A 23 -2.28 16.07 -3.06
CA ALA A 23 -3.61 16.41 -2.58
C ALA A 23 -4.44 17.19 -3.60
N GLY A 24 -5.76 17.10 -3.45
CA GLY A 24 -6.72 17.69 -4.39
C GLY A 24 -7.93 16.80 -4.58
N PRO A 25 -8.87 17.20 -5.44
CA PRO A 25 -10.19 16.61 -5.48
C PRO A 25 -10.18 15.20 -6.08
N CYS A 26 -11.15 14.39 -5.67
CA CYS A 26 -11.36 13.05 -6.22
C CYS A 26 -11.58 13.08 -7.74
N SER A 27 -12.32 14.08 -8.22
CA SER A 27 -12.53 14.35 -9.63
C SER A 27 -12.45 15.86 -9.89
N ALA A 28 -12.04 16.26 -11.09
CA ALA A 28 -12.25 17.63 -11.53
C ALA A 28 -13.74 17.80 -11.87
N GLU A 29 -14.44 18.68 -11.15
CA GLU A 29 -15.90 18.88 -11.30
C GLU A 29 -16.20 20.10 -12.17
N THR A 30 -15.62 21.23 -11.79
CA THR A 30 -15.68 22.51 -12.51
C THR A 30 -14.33 23.19 -12.49
N GLU A 31 -14.10 24.12 -13.43
CA GLU A 31 -12.87 24.92 -13.45
C GLU A 31 -12.71 25.73 -12.15
N GLU A 32 -13.79 26.38 -11.70
CA GLU A 32 -13.80 27.13 -10.44
C GLU A 32 -13.41 26.26 -9.24
N GLN A 33 -13.94 25.04 -9.16
CA GLN A 33 -13.62 24.08 -8.11
C GLN A 33 -12.13 23.71 -8.11
N VAL A 34 -11.55 23.42 -9.28
CA VAL A 34 -10.14 23.06 -9.45
C VAL A 34 -9.21 24.24 -9.14
N LEU A 35 -9.54 25.46 -9.58
CA LEU A 35 -8.74 26.64 -9.29
C LEU A 35 -8.82 27.00 -7.80
N THR A 36 -10.01 26.93 -7.20
CA THR A 36 -10.20 27.21 -5.77
C THR A 36 -9.34 26.32 -4.89
N ILE A 37 -9.40 24.99 -5.11
CA ILE A 37 -8.58 24.05 -4.34
C ILE A 37 -7.09 24.27 -4.58
N ALA A 38 -6.67 24.57 -5.82
CA ALA A 38 -5.27 24.87 -6.12
C ALA A 38 -4.77 26.08 -5.33
N HIS A 39 -5.55 27.17 -5.29
CA HIS A 39 -5.21 28.38 -4.52
C HIS A 39 -5.17 28.12 -3.02
N CYS A 40 -6.08 27.30 -2.48
CA CYS A 40 -6.06 26.91 -1.07
C CYS A 40 -4.82 26.08 -0.69
N LEU A 41 -4.27 25.29 -1.62
CA LEU A 41 -3.10 24.44 -1.38
C LEU A 41 -1.78 25.11 -1.75
N LYS A 42 -1.81 26.28 -2.40
CA LYS A 42 -0.61 27.05 -2.76
C LYS A 42 0.20 27.44 -1.53
N GLY A 43 1.50 27.19 -1.57
CA GLY A 43 2.42 27.53 -0.47
C GLY A 43 2.28 26.66 0.78
N THR A 44 1.61 25.51 0.66
CA THR A 44 1.50 24.49 1.72
C THR A 44 2.47 23.34 1.45
N ASP A 45 2.50 22.33 2.31
CA ASP A 45 3.31 21.11 2.12
C ASP A 45 2.85 20.24 0.93
N VAL A 46 1.76 20.60 0.25
CA VAL A 46 1.28 19.91 -0.95
C VAL A 46 2.23 20.15 -2.12
N SER A 47 2.84 19.07 -2.61
CA SER A 47 3.80 19.12 -3.72
C SER A 47 3.15 18.91 -5.09
N TYR A 48 2.04 18.16 -5.14
CA TYR A 48 1.27 17.92 -6.37
C TYR A 48 -0.23 18.11 -6.13
N LEU A 49 -0.86 18.91 -7.00
CA LEU A 49 -2.31 19.00 -7.12
C LEU A 49 -2.84 17.81 -7.94
N ARG A 50 -3.57 16.90 -7.29
CA ARG A 50 -4.22 15.77 -7.97
C ARG A 50 -5.66 16.06 -8.37
N ALA A 51 -6.08 15.68 -9.57
CA ALA A 51 -7.49 15.64 -9.92
C ALA A 51 -7.79 14.47 -10.87
N GLY A 52 -8.90 13.75 -10.62
CA GLY A 52 -9.36 12.71 -11.53
C GLY A 52 -10.07 13.33 -12.74
N ILE A 53 -9.44 13.30 -13.91
CA ILE A 53 -10.04 13.83 -15.15
C ILE A 53 -11.01 12.82 -15.79
N TRP A 54 -10.65 11.55 -15.72
CA TRP A 54 -11.45 10.42 -16.18
C TRP A 54 -11.77 9.52 -15.01
N LYS A 55 -13.03 9.09 -14.87
CA LYS A 55 -13.49 8.26 -13.75
C LYS A 55 -13.99 6.92 -14.25
N PRO A 56 -13.31 5.80 -13.95
CA PRO A 56 -13.86 4.48 -14.22
C PRO A 56 -15.04 4.25 -13.28
N ARG A 57 -16.28 4.38 -13.77
CA ARG A 57 -17.50 4.13 -12.96
C ARG A 57 -17.97 2.70 -13.16
N THR A 58 -18.39 2.07 -12.06
CA THR A 58 -18.94 0.71 -12.08
C THR A 58 -20.31 0.66 -12.74
N ARG A 59 -21.11 1.72 -12.60
CA ARG A 59 -22.44 1.83 -13.20
C ARG A 59 -22.42 2.95 -14.25
N PRO A 60 -22.88 2.70 -15.49
CA PRO A 60 -23.08 3.74 -16.49
C PRO A 60 -24.03 4.85 -16.00
N GLY A 61 -23.85 6.07 -16.51
CA GLY A 61 -24.72 7.23 -16.19
C GLY A 61 -24.39 7.95 -14.87
N MET A 62 -23.41 7.45 -14.12
CA MET A 62 -22.79 8.22 -13.04
C MET A 62 -21.76 9.19 -13.64
N PHE A 63 -21.40 10.27 -12.94
CA PHE A 63 -20.35 11.19 -13.40
C PHE A 63 -19.04 10.46 -13.77
N GLU A 64 -18.66 10.51 -15.05
CA GLU A 64 -17.52 9.77 -15.65
C GLU A 64 -16.24 10.61 -15.72
N GLY A 65 -16.26 11.81 -15.12
CA GLY A 65 -15.22 12.81 -15.28
C GLY A 65 -15.54 13.79 -16.41
N VAL A 66 -14.87 14.94 -16.40
CA VAL A 66 -15.07 16.01 -17.40
C VAL A 66 -14.33 15.72 -18.71
N GLY A 67 -13.44 14.73 -18.72
CA GLY A 67 -12.61 14.42 -19.89
C GLY A 67 -11.57 15.52 -20.18
N ALA A 68 -11.07 15.56 -21.42
CA ALA A 68 -9.90 16.37 -21.79
C ALA A 68 -9.98 17.87 -21.44
N ILE A 69 -11.19 18.44 -21.33
CA ILE A 69 -11.35 19.84 -20.90
C ILE A 69 -10.75 20.11 -19.52
N GLY A 70 -10.82 19.13 -18.60
CA GLY A 70 -10.27 19.26 -17.26
C GLY A 70 -8.75 19.34 -17.21
N LEU A 71 -8.04 18.90 -18.26
CA LEU A 71 -6.59 19.07 -18.37
C LEU A 71 -6.21 20.55 -18.54
N LYS A 72 -7.04 21.33 -19.24
CA LYS A 72 -6.84 22.79 -19.34
C LYS A 72 -7.01 23.48 -17.99
N TRP A 73 -7.90 22.97 -17.13
CA TRP A 73 -8.08 23.50 -15.78
C TRP A 73 -6.86 23.20 -14.90
N LEU A 74 -6.27 22.00 -15.03
CA LEU A 74 -5.02 21.67 -14.35
C LEU A 74 -3.85 22.55 -14.83
N GLN A 75 -3.74 22.81 -16.15
CA GLN A 75 -2.73 23.73 -16.68
C GLN A 75 -2.88 25.13 -16.08
N ARG A 76 -4.10 25.69 -16.08
CA ARG A 76 -4.37 26.99 -15.45
C ARG A 76 -4.05 26.99 -13.96
N ALA A 77 -4.44 25.94 -13.23
CA ALA A 77 -4.09 25.79 -11.82
C ALA A 77 -2.57 25.81 -11.60
N LYS A 78 -1.81 25.10 -12.45
CA LYS A 78 -0.33 25.10 -12.43
C LYS A 78 0.23 26.49 -12.71
N GLU A 79 -0.28 27.18 -13.73
CA GLU A 79 0.14 28.55 -14.09
C GLU A 79 -0.12 29.56 -12.97
N GLU A 80 -1.29 29.50 -12.32
CA GLU A 80 -1.71 30.46 -11.30
C GLU A 80 -1.05 30.21 -9.92
N THR A 81 -0.71 28.95 -9.62
CA THR A 81 -0.26 28.55 -8.28
C THR A 81 1.18 28.07 -8.21
N GLY A 82 1.75 27.61 -9.33
CA GLY A 82 3.05 26.93 -9.38
C GLY A 82 3.01 25.48 -8.89
N LEU A 83 1.85 24.96 -8.45
CA LEU A 83 1.73 23.57 -8.02
C LEU A 83 1.87 22.63 -9.22
N LYS A 84 2.73 21.63 -9.08
CA LYS A 84 2.80 20.52 -10.04
C LYS A 84 1.46 19.79 -10.08
N THR A 85 1.11 19.22 -11.21
CA THR A 85 -0.20 18.59 -11.43
C THR A 85 -0.09 17.08 -11.54
N ALA A 86 -1.15 16.38 -11.13
CA ALA A 86 -1.26 14.94 -11.24
C ALA A 86 -2.64 14.49 -11.72
N THR A 87 -2.70 13.48 -12.59
CA THR A 87 -3.98 12.84 -13.00
C THR A 87 -3.88 11.32 -13.16
N GLU A 88 -5.03 10.64 -13.09
CA GLU A 88 -5.15 9.22 -13.42
C GLU A 88 -5.09 9.01 -14.93
N VAL A 89 -4.36 8.00 -15.37
CA VAL A 89 -4.39 7.51 -16.75
C VAL A 89 -4.81 6.03 -16.76
N ALA A 90 -5.65 5.67 -17.73
CA ALA A 90 -6.23 4.33 -17.83
C ALA A 90 -6.21 3.78 -19.26
N THR A 91 -5.82 4.59 -20.25
CA THR A 91 -5.72 4.23 -21.66
C THR A 91 -4.52 4.95 -22.28
N ARG A 92 -4.09 4.51 -23.46
CA ARG A 92 -3.10 5.20 -24.29
C ARG A 92 -3.47 6.68 -24.51
N ASP A 93 -4.73 6.95 -24.88
CA ASP A 93 -5.19 8.32 -25.14
C ASP A 93 -5.13 9.22 -23.91
N HIS A 94 -5.39 8.70 -22.72
CA HIS A 94 -5.26 9.47 -21.49
C HIS A 94 -3.81 9.90 -21.24
N VAL A 95 -2.85 9.01 -21.49
CA VAL A 95 -1.41 9.32 -21.38
C VAL A 95 -1.04 10.41 -22.37
N ARG A 96 -1.36 10.22 -23.65
CA ARG A 96 -1.07 11.21 -24.71
C ARG A 96 -1.61 12.59 -24.36
N LEU A 97 -2.89 12.69 -24.02
CA LEU A 97 -3.52 13.96 -23.67
C LEU A 97 -2.89 14.58 -22.42
N ALA A 98 -2.59 13.80 -21.38
CA ALA A 98 -1.96 14.32 -20.18
C ALA A 98 -0.54 14.87 -20.45
N LEU A 99 0.21 14.23 -21.34
CA LEU A 99 1.54 14.70 -21.78
C LEU A 99 1.46 15.99 -22.62
N GLU A 100 0.51 16.05 -23.58
CA GLU A 100 0.25 17.25 -24.39
C GLU A 100 -0.13 18.46 -23.51
N HIS A 101 -0.77 18.21 -22.38
CA HIS A 101 -1.16 19.22 -21.41
C HIS A 101 -0.16 19.43 -20.25
N ASP A 102 1.07 18.92 -20.38
CA ASP A 102 2.15 19.12 -19.41
C ASP A 102 1.85 18.69 -17.96
N VAL A 103 1.09 17.60 -17.79
CA VAL A 103 0.85 17.03 -16.46
C VAL A 103 2.15 16.43 -15.91
N ASP A 104 2.54 16.80 -14.69
CA ASP A 104 3.86 16.47 -14.12
C ASP A 104 3.96 15.02 -13.63
N LEU A 105 2.85 14.48 -13.12
CA LEU A 105 2.76 13.14 -12.54
C LEU A 105 1.53 12.40 -13.05
N LEU A 106 1.72 11.17 -13.50
CA LEU A 106 0.64 10.29 -13.93
C LEU A 106 0.50 9.15 -12.93
N TRP A 107 -0.72 8.75 -12.58
CA TRP A 107 -0.91 7.50 -11.84
C TRP A 107 -1.78 6.50 -12.59
N ILE A 108 -1.43 5.23 -12.44
CA ILE A 108 -2.24 4.10 -12.91
C ILE A 108 -3.16 3.69 -11.77
N GLY A 109 -4.47 3.75 -12.01
CA GLY A 109 -5.49 3.41 -11.02
C GLY A 109 -5.53 1.92 -10.67
N ALA A 110 -6.06 1.59 -9.48
CA ALA A 110 -6.11 0.23 -8.96
C ALA A 110 -6.86 -0.79 -9.86
N ARG A 111 -7.82 -0.32 -10.67
CA ARG A 111 -8.58 -1.15 -11.62
C ARG A 111 -7.88 -1.31 -12.97
N SER A 112 -6.98 -0.41 -13.31
CA SER A 112 -6.14 -0.53 -14.51
C SER A 112 -4.93 -1.41 -14.22
N ALA A 113 -4.37 -1.30 -13.01
CA ALA A 113 -3.22 -2.07 -12.54
C ALA A 113 -3.44 -3.59 -12.55
N VAL A 114 -4.68 -4.08 -12.57
CA VAL A 114 -4.98 -5.52 -12.67
C VAL A 114 -4.87 -6.10 -14.08
N SER A 115 -4.79 -5.26 -15.12
CA SER A 115 -4.80 -5.71 -16.51
C SER A 115 -3.42 -5.54 -17.16
N PRO A 116 -2.68 -6.62 -17.44
CA PRO A 116 -1.41 -6.56 -18.14
C PRO A 116 -1.50 -5.86 -19.50
N PHE A 117 -2.61 -6.03 -20.23
CA PHE A 117 -2.82 -5.38 -21.53
C PHE A 117 -2.93 -3.86 -21.39
N ILE A 118 -3.75 -3.38 -20.45
CA ILE A 118 -3.94 -1.94 -20.22
C ILE A 118 -2.63 -1.31 -19.75
N VAL A 119 -1.93 -1.95 -18.80
CA VAL A 119 -0.66 -1.43 -18.30
C VAL A 119 0.40 -1.44 -19.40
N GLN A 120 0.42 -2.44 -20.29
CA GLN A 120 1.35 -2.47 -21.42
C GLN A 120 1.08 -1.32 -22.39
N GLU A 121 -0.17 -1.05 -22.75
CA GLU A 121 -0.53 0.07 -23.63
C GLU A 121 -0.13 1.43 -23.02
N ILE A 122 -0.35 1.61 -21.72
CA ILE A 122 0.06 2.81 -20.99
C ILE A 122 1.59 2.92 -20.99
N ALA A 123 2.30 1.84 -20.66
CA ALA A 123 3.76 1.82 -20.62
C ALA A 123 4.38 2.12 -21.99
N ASP A 124 3.82 1.59 -23.07
CA ASP A 124 4.29 1.86 -24.42
C ASP A 124 4.16 3.34 -24.81
N GLU A 125 3.07 3.99 -24.40
CA GLU A 125 2.85 5.42 -24.63
C GLU A 125 3.74 6.32 -23.77
N LEU A 126 4.16 5.84 -22.60
CA LEU A 126 5.04 6.57 -21.70
C LEU A 126 6.50 6.59 -22.19
N ARG A 127 6.91 5.71 -23.11
CA ARG A 127 8.32 5.59 -23.54
C ARG A 127 8.89 6.94 -24.01
N GLY A 128 10.10 7.24 -23.55
CA GLY A 128 10.81 8.48 -23.89
C GLY A 128 10.30 9.72 -23.13
N THR A 129 9.31 9.57 -22.24
CA THR A 129 8.88 10.64 -21.36
C THR A 129 9.72 10.68 -20.08
N ASP A 130 9.78 11.85 -19.46
CA ASP A 130 10.48 12.07 -18.19
C ASP A 130 9.50 12.34 -17.02
N ARG A 131 8.24 11.91 -17.18
CA ARG A 131 7.18 12.11 -16.17
C ARG A 131 7.32 11.12 -15.03
N VAL A 132 6.89 11.55 -13.84
CA VAL A 132 6.75 10.65 -12.70
C VAL A 132 5.52 9.76 -12.91
N VAL A 133 5.67 8.45 -12.71
CA VAL A 133 4.59 7.48 -12.87
C VAL A 133 4.38 6.71 -11.58
N LEU A 134 3.20 6.84 -10.97
CA LEU A 134 2.84 6.12 -9.76
C LEU A 134 1.86 4.98 -10.06
N VAL A 135 2.11 3.78 -9.53
CA VAL A 135 1.24 2.62 -9.74
C VAL A 135 0.47 2.29 -8.45
N LYS A 136 -0.86 2.44 -8.45
CA LYS A 136 -1.69 1.99 -7.33
C LYS A 136 -1.67 0.46 -7.24
N ASN A 137 -1.71 -0.10 -6.02
CA ASN A 137 -1.87 -1.54 -5.87
C ASN A 137 -3.16 -2.03 -6.55
N PRO A 138 -3.16 -3.27 -7.08
CA PRO A 138 -4.37 -3.88 -7.61
C PRO A 138 -5.45 -3.99 -6.52
N VAL A 139 -6.71 -4.02 -6.95
CA VAL A 139 -7.84 -4.19 -6.01
C VAL A 139 -7.80 -5.51 -5.24
N ASN A 140 -7.13 -6.53 -5.78
CA ASN A 140 -6.95 -7.82 -5.12
C ASN A 140 -5.59 -7.87 -4.41
N PRO A 141 -5.48 -8.53 -3.25
CA PRO A 141 -4.23 -8.66 -2.48
C PRO A 141 -3.24 -9.62 -3.15
N ASP A 142 -2.73 -9.21 -4.31
CA ASP A 142 -1.78 -9.96 -5.13
C ASP A 142 -0.54 -9.11 -5.42
N LEU A 143 0.54 -9.41 -4.70
CA LEU A 143 1.82 -8.74 -4.85
C LEU A 143 2.45 -8.99 -6.22
N SER A 144 2.31 -10.19 -6.78
CA SER A 144 2.86 -10.54 -8.08
C SER A 144 2.20 -9.72 -9.19
N LEU A 145 0.89 -9.51 -9.10
CA LEU A 145 0.15 -8.66 -10.02
C LEU A 145 0.59 -7.19 -9.93
N TRP A 146 0.81 -6.68 -8.71
CA TRP A 146 1.32 -5.31 -8.52
C TRP A 146 2.73 -5.15 -9.11
N LEU A 147 3.62 -6.10 -8.84
CA LEU A 147 4.98 -6.15 -9.39
C LEU A 147 4.94 -6.18 -10.92
N GLY A 148 4.11 -7.03 -11.51
CA GLY A 148 3.99 -7.12 -12.96
C GLY A 148 3.58 -5.78 -13.61
N ALA A 149 2.74 -4.98 -12.96
CA ALA A 149 2.39 -3.65 -13.44
C ALA A 149 3.57 -2.67 -13.35
N ILE A 150 4.30 -2.67 -12.22
CA ILE A 150 5.48 -1.82 -12.00
C ILE A 150 6.58 -2.17 -13.01
N GLU A 151 6.84 -3.45 -13.23
CA GLU A 151 7.88 -3.93 -14.14
C GLU A 151 7.61 -3.56 -15.59
N ARG A 152 6.35 -3.50 -16.02
CA ARG A 152 5.99 -3.02 -17.37
C ARG A 152 6.34 -1.55 -17.57
N VAL A 153 6.00 -0.69 -16.61
CA VAL A 153 6.37 0.73 -16.65
C VAL A 153 7.89 0.88 -16.62
N TYR A 154 8.59 0.11 -15.79
CA TYR A 154 10.05 0.10 -15.73
C TYR A 154 10.71 -0.35 -17.05
N SER A 155 10.11 -1.32 -17.73
CA SER A 155 10.61 -1.87 -18.99
C SER A 155 10.37 -0.94 -20.18
N ALA A 156 9.49 0.06 -20.03
CA ALA A 156 9.35 1.20 -20.94
C ALA A 156 10.39 2.31 -20.68
N ASP A 157 11.45 1.99 -19.93
CA ASP A 157 12.55 2.87 -19.56
C ASP A 157 12.18 4.07 -18.69
N ILE A 158 11.04 4.00 -18.01
CA ILE A 158 10.66 4.98 -17.00
C ILE A 158 11.37 4.63 -15.70
N LYS A 159 12.21 5.53 -15.19
CA LYS A 159 12.90 5.36 -13.90
C LYS A 159 12.24 6.13 -12.77
N LYS A 160 11.47 7.17 -13.09
CA LYS A 160 10.72 7.97 -12.12
C LYS A 160 9.43 7.28 -11.70
N ILE A 161 9.56 6.09 -11.10
CA ILE A 161 8.43 5.25 -10.70
C ILE A 161 8.27 5.33 -9.18
N GLY A 162 7.02 5.27 -8.73
CA GLY A 162 6.68 4.98 -7.35
C GLY A 162 5.39 4.18 -7.28
N VAL A 163 4.97 3.87 -6.07
CA VAL A 163 3.77 3.06 -5.84
C VAL A 163 2.85 3.72 -4.82
N ILE A 164 1.54 3.51 -4.99
CA ILE A 164 0.53 4.05 -4.08
C ILE A 164 -0.26 2.90 -3.48
N HIS A 165 -0.10 2.71 -2.18
CA HIS A 165 -0.87 1.76 -1.41
C HIS A 165 -2.23 2.36 -1.00
N ARG A 166 -3.31 1.81 -1.53
CA ARG A 166 -4.71 2.25 -1.36
C ARG A 166 -5.62 1.18 -0.73
N GLY A 167 -5.03 0.12 -0.18
CA GLY A 167 -5.73 -1.04 0.37
C GLY A 167 -6.36 -1.95 -0.69
N PHE A 168 -6.91 -3.07 -0.24
CA PHE A 168 -7.44 -4.14 -1.06
C PHE A 168 -8.95 -4.36 -0.80
N SER A 169 -9.66 -4.74 -1.85
CA SER A 169 -11.09 -5.02 -1.79
C SER A 169 -11.36 -6.30 -1.01
N THR A 170 -12.45 -6.30 -0.26
CA THR A 170 -12.94 -7.46 0.50
C THR A 170 -14.44 -7.60 0.30
N TYR A 171 -14.94 -8.84 0.37
CA TYR A 171 -16.38 -9.12 0.33
C TYR A 171 -17.05 -8.90 1.70
N VAL A 172 -16.28 -8.87 2.78
CA VAL A 172 -16.80 -8.68 4.14
C VAL A 172 -16.82 -7.20 4.47
N LYS A 173 -17.91 -6.71 5.06
CA LYS A 173 -17.98 -5.34 5.57
C LYS A 173 -16.99 -5.18 6.72
N THR A 174 -16.07 -4.23 6.60
CA THR A 174 -15.13 -3.86 7.67
C THR A 174 -15.25 -2.38 8.02
N LYS A 175 -14.44 -1.92 8.98
CA LYS A 175 -14.30 -0.48 9.26
C LYS A 175 -13.65 0.30 8.10
N TYR A 176 -12.85 -0.38 7.28
CA TYR A 176 -12.20 0.19 6.10
C TYR A 176 -13.04 -0.05 4.85
N ARG A 177 -12.98 0.89 3.90
CA ARG A 177 -13.50 0.68 2.53
C ARG A 177 -12.64 -0.34 1.77
N ASN A 178 -11.33 -0.28 1.95
CA ASN A 178 -10.37 -1.25 1.43
C ASN A 178 -9.41 -1.64 2.56
N ILE A 179 -9.27 -2.93 2.85
CA ILE A 179 -8.41 -3.42 3.94
C ILE A 179 -6.95 -3.08 3.60
N PRO A 180 -6.17 -2.46 4.49
CA PRO A 180 -4.80 -2.09 4.17
C PRO A 180 -3.89 -3.27 3.84
N GLU A 181 -4.01 -4.43 4.51
CA GLU A 181 -3.07 -5.56 4.33
C GLU A 181 -1.60 -5.09 4.33
N TRP A 182 -1.20 -4.33 5.37
CA TRP A 182 0.10 -3.64 5.46
C TRP A 182 1.32 -4.52 5.17
N GLN A 183 1.21 -5.83 5.42
CA GLN A 183 2.26 -6.79 5.11
C GLN A 183 2.67 -6.82 3.63
N LEU A 184 1.74 -6.59 2.69
CA LEU A 184 2.03 -6.64 1.25
C LEU A 184 2.93 -5.48 0.78
N PRO A 185 2.61 -4.20 1.06
CA PRO A 185 3.50 -3.09 0.73
C PRO A 185 4.82 -3.12 1.52
N ILE A 186 4.84 -3.67 2.75
CA ILE A 186 6.08 -3.89 3.50
C ILE A 186 6.96 -4.92 2.79
N GLU A 187 6.37 -6.03 2.32
CA GLU A 187 7.09 -7.04 1.54
C GLU A 187 7.61 -6.45 0.22
N LEU A 188 6.82 -5.63 -0.48
CA LEU A 188 7.25 -4.90 -1.66
C LEU A 188 8.47 -4.01 -1.36
N ARG A 189 8.41 -3.22 -0.29
CA ARG A 189 9.50 -2.34 0.14
C ARG A 189 10.74 -3.12 0.54
N SER A 190 10.59 -4.28 1.17
CA SER A 190 11.73 -5.16 1.50
C SER A 190 12.44 -5.68 0.25
N ARG A 191 11.71 -5.92 -0.84
CA ARG A 191 12.28 -6.38 -2.13
C ARG A 191 12.88 -5.21 -2.93
N PHE A 192 12.29 -4.02 -2.83
CA PHE A 192 12.67 -2.82 -3.56
C PHE A 192 12.74 -1.59 -2.63
N PRO A 193 13.77 -1.50 -1.77
CA PRO A 193 13.88 -0.43 -0.77
C PRO A 193 14.01 0.97 -1.37
N GLU A 194 14.50 1.09 -2.60
CA GLU A 194 14.65 2.37 -3.30
C GLU A 194 13.36 2.82 -4.02
N LEU A 195 12.34 1.97 -4.10
CA LEU A 195 11.08 2.32 -4.75
C LEU A 195 10.20 3.18 -3.81
N PRO A 196 9.89 4.44 -4.17
CA PRO A 196 9.02 5.29 -3.36
C PRO A 196 7.64 4.67 -3.10
N LEU A 197 7.23 4.65 -1.84
CA LEU A 197 5.99 4.03 -1.38
C LEU A 197 5.11 5.08 -0.69
N LEU A 198 3.98 5.39 -1.32
CA LEU A 198 2.98 6.33 -0.81
C LEU A 198 1.75 5.60 -0.28
N CYS A 199 1.02 6.22 0.64
CA CYS A 199 -0.25 5.73 1.15
C CYS A 199 -1.41 6.63 0.69
N ASP A 200 -2.52 6.02 0.26
CA ASP A 200 -3.79 6.68 -0.05
C ASP A 200 -4.81 6.39 1.06
N PRO A 201 -4.79 7.18 2.15
CA PRO A 201 -5.66 6.96 3.30
C PRO A 201 -7.14 7.22 2.95
N SER A 202 -7.43 8.09 1.97
CA SER A 202 -8.79 8.42 1.56
C SER A 202 -9.49 7.19 0.95
N HIS A 203 -8.83 6.45 0.08
CA HIS A 203 -9.42 5.24 -0.51
C HIS A 203 -9.37 4.02 0.44
N ILE A 204 -8.38 3.93 1.33
CA ILE A 204 -8.36 2.89 2.39
C ILE A 204 -9.56 3.08 3.32
N SER A 205 -9.70 4.28 3.88
CA SER A 205 -10.74 4.61 4.85
C SER A 205 -12.13 4.62 4.22
N GLY A 206 -12.30 5.35 3.12
CA GLY A 206 -13.61 5.74 2.58
C GLY A 206 -14.40 6.67 3.49
N ARG A 207 -13.75 7.31 4.47
CA ARG A 207 -14.37 8.26 5.41
C ARG A 207 -13.34 9.20 6.05
N ARG A 208 -13.70 10.48 6.22
CA ARG A 208 -12.81 11.56 6.68
C ARG A 208 -12.16 11.34 8.05
N ASP A 209 -12.94 10.84 9.02
CA ASP A 209 -12.52 10.67 10.43
C ASP A 209 -11.45 9.59 10.64
N MET A 210 -11.23 8.71 9.67
CA MET A 210 -10.18 7.69 9.74
C MET A 210 -8.91 8.07 8.97
N ILE A 211 -8.90 9.21 8.25
CA ILE A 211 -7.75 9.60 7.42
C ILE A 211 -6.52 9.83 8.29
N TYR A 212 -6.66 10.51 9.43
CA TYR A 212 -5.55 10.75 10.34
C TYR A 212 -4.89 9.45 10.81
N ASP A 213 -5.67 8.50 11.33
CA ASP A 213 -5.12 7.25 11.88
C ASP A 213 -4.42 6.40 10.82
N VAL A 214 -4.98 6.33 9.61
CA VAL A 214 -4.38 5.59 8.49
C VAL A 214 -3.11 6.29 8.00
N SER A 215 -3.12 7.61 7.89
CA SER A 215 -1.94 8.41 7.56
C SER A 215 -0.82 8.24 8.59
N GLN A 216 -1.14 8.31 9.89
CA GLN A 216 -0.16 8.14 10.96
C GLN A 216 0.43 6.72 10.93
N THR A 217 -0.41 5.70 10.73
CA THR A 217 0.05 4.31 10.59
C THR A 217 1.02 4.17 9.41
N ALA A 218 0.72 4.78 8.26
CA ALA A 218 1.63 4.74 7.11
C ALA A 218 2.98 5.40 7.42
N LEU A 219 2.99 6.55 8.09
CA LEU A 219 4.24 7.22 8.48
C LEU A 219 5.03 6.44 9.53
N ASP A 220 4.35 5.80 10.48
CA ASP A 220 4.99 4.91 11.47
C ASP A 220 5.60 3.65 10.80
N LEU A 221 5.11 3.28 9.61
CA LEU A 221 5.64 2.21 8.75
C LEU A 221 6.65 2.72 7.69
N ASP A 222 7.19 3.93 7.85
CA ASP A 222 8.23 4.54 6.99
C ASP A 222 7.81 4.73 5.52
N TYR A 223 6.53 5.04 5.29
CA TYR A 223 6.06 5.48 3.96
C TYR A 223 6.64 6.85 3.59
N ASP A 224 6.98 7.04 2.32
CA ASP A 224 7.63 8.27 1.84
C ASP A 224 6.65 9.43 1.59
N GLY A 225 5.35 9.16 1.56
CA GLY A 225 4.34 10.17 1.28
C GLY A 225 2.90 9.71 1.36
N LEU A 226 1.99 10.66 1.17
CA LEU A 226 0.54 10.49 1.27
C LEU A 226 -0.16 11.06 0.02
N MET A 227 -1.20 10.38 -0.43
CA MET A 227 -2.13 10.85 -1.45
C MET A 227 -3.52 11.02 -0.82
N ILE A 228 -3.93 12.27 -0.54
CA ILE A 228 -5.15 12.57 0.23
C ILE A 228 -6.14 13.36 -0.63
N GLU A 229 -7.39 12.96 -0.63
CA GLU A 229 -8.45 13.70 -1.32
C GLU A 229 -8.88 14.93 -0.53
N SER A 230 -8.95 16.07 -1.20
CA SER A 230 -9.38 17.34 -0.62
C SER A 230 -10.27 18.11 -1.59
N HIS A 231 -11.39 18.62 -1.10
CA HIS A 231 -12.41 19.33 -1.87
C HIS A 231 -12.83 20.61 -1.13
N PRO A 232 -13.10 21.73 -1.83
CA PRO A 232 -13.56 22.96 -1.17
C PRO A 232 -14.90 22.79 -0.44
N ASP A 233 -15.81 21.96 -0.99
CA ASP A 233 -17.11 21.64 -0.41
C ASP A 233 -17.37 20.12 -0.47
N PRO A 234 -16.76 19.31 0.41
CA PRO A 234 -16.76 17.85 0.30
C PRO A 234 -18.14 17.20 0.29
N ASP A 235 -19.13 17.79 0.96
CA ASP A 235 -20.48 17.21 1.07
C ASP A 235 -21.29 17.36 -0.23
N ARG A 236 -20.86 18.27 -1.12
CA ARG A 236 -21.44 18.47 -2.45
C ARG A 236 -20.63 17.89 -3.60
N ALA A 237 -19.51 17.23 -3.30
CA ALA A 237 -18.67 16.64 -4.33
C ALA A 237 -19.40 15.58 -5.15
N TRP A 238 -19.17 15.56 -6.46
CA TRP A 238 -19.81 14.66 -7.43
C TRP A 238 -19.29 13.22 -7.36
N SER A 239 -18.18 13.02 -6.64
CA SER A 239 -17.59 11.71 -6.40
C SER A 239 -16.97 11.65 -5.01
N ASP A 240 -17.10 10.50 -4.36
CA ASP A 240 -16.30 10.17 -3.18
C ASP A 240 -16.40 11.23 -2.05
N ALA A 241 -17.57 11.87 -1.94
CA ALA A 241 -17.85 12.94 -0.98
C ALA A 241 -17.40 12.58 0.45
N ALA A 242 -17.74 11.39 0.93
CA ALA A 242 -17.56 10.97 2.32
C ALA A 242 -16.11 10.94 2.84
N GLN A 243 -15.11 10.94 1.95
CA GLN A 243 -13.69 10.84 2.32
C GLN A 243 -12.83 12.04 1.92
N GLN A 244 -13.37 13.02 1.19
CA GLN A 244 -12.57 14.21 0.86
C GLN A 244 -12.53 15.15 2.08
N LEU A 245 -11.35 15.58 2.49
CA LEU A 245 -11.21 16.61 3.51
C LEU A 245 -11.49 18.00 2.92
N THR A 246 -11.78 19.00 3.76
CA THR A 246 -11.63 20.40 3.32
C THR A 246 -10.14 20.74 3.27
N PRO A 247 -9.73 21.81 2.56
CA PRO A 247 -8.33 22.26 2.56
C PRO A 247 -7.81 22.50 3.98
N GLU A 248 -8.60 23.15 4.83
CA GLU A 248 -8.23 23.46 6.22
C GLU A 248 -8.04 22.18 7.04
N ALA A 249 -8.96 21.22 6.89
CA ALA A 249 -8.86 19.93 7.59
C ALA A 249 -7.65 19.12 7.11
N LEU A 250 -7.31 19.16 5.82
CA LEU A 250 -6.08 18.57 5.29
C LEU A 250 -4.85 19.20 5.95
N LEU A 251 -4.73 20.53 5.95
CA LEU A 251 -3.58 21.22 6.52
C LEU A 251 -3.45 20.98 8.03
N GLN A 252 -4.57 20.94 8.74
CA GLN A 252 -4.58 20.61 10.17
C GLN A 252 -4.15 19.15 10.40
N THR A 253 -4.60 18.22 9.55
CA THR A 253 -4.17 16.81 9.59
C THR A 253 -2.66 16.72 9.39
N MET A 254 -2.12 17.36 8.35
CA MET A 254 -0.69 17.33 8.06
C MET A 254 0.16 17.89 9.20
N LYS A 255 -0.26 19.01 9.81
CA LYS A 255 0.41 19.57 10.99
C LYS A 255 0.38 18.66 12.22
N SER A 256 -0.66 17.83 12.33
CA SER A 256 -0.87 16.95 13.50
C SER A 256 -0.17 15.59 13.37
N LEU A 257 0.27 15.23 12.15
CA LEU A 257 0.98 13.99 11.90
C LEU A 257 2.39 14.05 12.49
N LYS A 258 2.83 12.93 13.07
CA LYS A 258 4.16 12.80 13.67
C LYS A 258 5.06 12.03 12.71
N ILE A 259 6.02 12.73 12.13
CA ILE A 259 7.08 12.13 11.31
C ILE A 259 8.12 11.54 12.27
N ARG A 260 8.32 10.23 12.22
CA ARG A 260 9.29 9.53 13.06
C ARG A 260 10.66 9.50 12.38
N LYS A 261 11.72 9.62 13.18
CA LYS A 261 13.09 9.37 12.69
C LYS A 261 13.27 7.87 12.47
N LYS A 262 13.97 7.47 11.41
CA LYS A 262 14.26 6.06 11.11
C LYS A 262 15.16 5.41 12.16
N THR A 263 16.09 6.18 12.72
CA THR A 263 16.98 5.75 13.81
C THR A 263 17.43 6.95 14.62
N ASP A 264 17.93 6.69 15.82
CA ASP A 264 18.73 7.63 16.58
C ASP A 264 20.21 7.20 16.54
N THR A 265 21.12 8.17 16.58
CA THR A 265 22.57 7.95 16.57
C THR A 265 23.18 7.99 17.96
N GLU A 266 22.37 8.28 18.99
CA GLU A 266 22.82 8.30 20.38
C GLU A 266 23.36 6.93 20.82
N ALA A 267 24.59 6.93 21.37
CA ALA A 267 25.30 5.71 21.74
C ALA A 267 24.55 4.87 22.79
N ASP A 268 23.87 5.52 23.77
CA ASP A 268 23.09 4.82 24.78
C ASP A 268 21.85 4.13 24.18
N TYR A 269 21.15 4.81 23.27
CA TYR A 269 20.04 4.21 22.52
C TYR A 269 20.50 2.99 21.71
N ILE A 270 21.58 3.12 20.94
CA ILE A 270 22.13 2.03 20.13
C ILE A 270 22.51 0.85 21.02
N LYS A 271 23.18 1.10 22.15
CA LYS A 271 23.59 0.05 23.08
C LYS A 271 22.38 -0.71 23.65
N LYS A 272 21.35 0.01 24.11
CA LYS A 272 20.11 -0.59 24.63
C LYS A 272 19.37 -1.38 23.56
N MET A 273 19.23 -0.83 22.35
CA MET A 273 18.57 -1.50 21.24
C MET A 273 19.31 -2.78 20.81
N THR A 274 20.63 -2.73 20.70
CA THR A 274 21.46 -3.90 20.38
C THR A 274 21.31 -4.99 21.44
N HIS A 275 21.28 -4.62 22.72
CA HIS A 275 21.08 -5.59 23.80
C HIS A 275 19.72 -6.28 23.71
N LEU A 276 18.62 -5.51 23.58
CA LEU A 276 17.27 -6.07 23.46
C LEU A 276 17.09 -6.94 22.21
N ARG A 277 17.69 -6.55 21.08
CA ARG A 277 17.69 -7.36 19.85
C ARG A 277 18.43 -8.68 20.05
N ALA A 278 19.58 -8.66 20.72
CA ALA A 278 20.30 -9.90 21.04
C ALA A 278 19.49 -10.84 21.95
N GLU A 279 18.69 -10.30 22.88
CA GLU A 279 17.77 -11.12 23.68
C GLU A 279 16.69 -11.78 22.81
N ILE A 280 16.12 -11.05 21.84
CA ILE A 280 15.18 -11.59 20.85
C ILE A 280 15.86 -12.69 20.01
N ASP A 281 17.06 -12.44 19.49
CA ASP A 281 17.79 -13.39 18.66
C ASP A 281 18.03 -14.74 19.38
N ILE A 282 18.35 -14.68 20.68
CA ILE A 282 18.49 -15.88 21.53
C ILE A 282 17.15 -16.63 21.65
N MET A 283 16.06 -15.91 21.91
CA MET A 283 14.72 -16.50 22.02
C MET A 283 14.27 -17.13 20.69
N ASP A 284 14.54 -16.46 19.57
CA ASP A 284 14.21 -16.95 18.23
C ASP A 284 15.00 -18.22 17.88
N GLN A 285 16.28 -18.28 18.25
CA GLN A 285 17.09 -19.49 18.08
C GLN A 285 16.52 -20.67 18.90
N GLN A 286 16.11 -20.41 20.16
CA GLN A 286 15.48 -21.42 21.01
C GLN A 286 14.14 -21.90 20.45
N LEU A 287 13.33 -21.01 19.88
CA LEU A 287 12.07 -21.36 19.23
C LEU A 287 12.30 -22.32 18.05
N ILE A 288 13.27 -22.04 17.19
CA ILE A 288 13.63 -22.92 16.07
C ILE A 288 14.09 -24.30 16.56
N GLU A 289 14.91 -24.36 17.61
CA GLU A 289 15.37 -25.64 18.17
C GLU A 289 14.20 -26.45 18.75
N ILE A 290 13.28 -25.81 19.47
CA ILE A 290 12.08 -26.46 20.03
C ILE A 290 11.18 -26.99 18.91
N LEU A 291 10.95 -26.19 17.87
CA LEU A 291 10.14 -26.62 16.72
C LEU A 291 10.80 -27.79 15.99
N GLY A 292 12.12 -27.78 15.81
CA GLY A 292 12.88 -28.89 15.23
C GLY A 292 12.73 -30.18 16.03
N ARG A 293 12.95 -30.13 17.35
CA ARG A 293 12.74 -31.29 18.25
C ARG A 293 11.30 -31.79 18.19
N ARG A 294 10.31 -30.89 18.14
CA ARG A 294 8.90 -31.26 17.98
C ARG A 294 8.65 -32.02 16.67
N MET A 295 9.31 -31.65 15.56
CA MET A 295 9.17 -32.37 14.30
C MET A 295 9.83 -33.76 14.34
N GLN A 296 10.94 -33.94 15.05
CA GLN A 296 11.53 -35.26 15.28
C GLN A 296 10.56 -36.19 16.03
N THR A 297 9.86 -35.69 17.04
CA THR A 297 8.77 -36.46 17.70
C THR A 297 7.62 -36.76 16.74
N ALA A 298 7.27 -35.82 15.84
CA ALA A 298 6.27 -36.08 14.81
C ALA A 298 6.70 -37.20 13.84
N ASP A 299 7.99 -37.27 13.50
CA ASP A 299 8.55 -38.33 12.67
C ASP A 299 8.42 -39.70 13.36
N GLU A 300 8.72 -39.79 14.66
CA GLU A 300 8.52 -41.01 15.45
C GLU A 300 7.05 -41.45 15.48
N ILE A 301 6.12 -40.51 15.67
CA ILE A 301 4.68 -40.78 15.58
C ILE A 301 4.33 -41.31 14.18
N GLY A 302 4.90 -40.73 13.12
CA GLY A 302 4.72 -41.18 11.74
C GLY A 302 5.17 -42.62 11.53
N ARG A 303 6.35 -42.99 12.03
CA ARG A 303 6.87 -44.38 11.98
C ARG A 303 5.95 -45.36 12.70
N LEU A 304 5.47 -44.99 13.89
CA LEU A 304 4.54 -45.81 14.66
C LEU A 304 3.21 -46.02 13.91
N LYS A 305 2.65 -44.95 13.35
CA LYS A 305 1.42 -45.01 12.56
C LYS A 305 1.58 -45.87 11.32
N LYS A 306 2.69 -45.72 10.59
CA LYS A 306 3.03 -46.57 9.43
C LYS A 306 3.07 -48.04 9.80
N SER A 307 3.68 -48.39 10.93
CA SER A 307 3.79 -49.78 11.40
C SER A 307 2.43 -50.45 11.69
N LYS A 308 1.39 -49.66 11.92
CA LYS A 308 0.02 -50.11 12.24
C LYS A 308 -1.02 -49.70 11.19
N ASN A 309 -0.58 -49.15 10.05
CA ASN A 309 -1.46 -48.62 9.00
C ASN A 309 -2.52 -47.61 9.52
N VAL A 310 -2.11 -46.70 10.40
CA VAL A 310 -2.98 -45.69 11.02
C VAL A 310 -2.90 -44.35 10.26
N ALA A 311 -4.03 -43.67 10.11
CA ALA A 311 -4.10 -42.36 9.45
C ALA A 311 -3.28 -41.27 10.17
N VAL A 312 -2.69 -40.37 9.38
CA VAL A 312 -1.86 -39.25 9.87
C VAL A 312 -2.69 -38.24 10.66
N LEU A 313 -3.84 -37.84 10.14
CA LEU A 313 -4.65 -36.77 10.74
C LEU A 313 -5.64 -37.30 11.79
N GLN A 314 -5.54 -36.77 13.01
CA GLN A 314 -6.47 -37.03 14.11
C GLN A 314 -7.15 -35.73 14.56
N LYS A 315 -8.33 -35.45 14.00
CA LYS A 315 -9.04 -34.17 14.16
C LYS A 315 -9.38 -33.83 15.62
N SER A 316 -9.75 -34.81 16.45
CA SER A 316 -10.10 -34.60 17.86
C SER A 316 -8.91 -34.08 18.69
N ARG A 317 -7.72 -34.67 18.50
CA ARG A 317 -6.49 -34.25 19.16
C ARG A 317 -6.07 -32.85 18.75
N TRP A 318 -6.16 -32.54 17.45
CA TRP A 318 -5.85 -31.22 16.92
C TRP A 318 -6.73 -30.13 17.53
N ASN A 319 -8.05 -30.33 17.55
CA ASN A 319 -8.99 -29.37 18.12
C ASN A 319 -8.76 -29.14 19.62
N ALA A 320 -8.40 -30.18 20.37
CA ALA A 320 -8.09 -30.07 21.80
C ALA A 320 -6.80 -29.27 22.03
N ILE A 321 -5.75 -29.49 21.22
CA ILE A 321 -4.51 -28.72 21.30
C ILE A 321 -4.77 -27.25 20.96
N LEU A 322 -5.48 -26.97 19.87
CA LEU A 322 -5.70 -25.61 19.42
C LEU A 322 -6.45 -24.78 20.48
N LYS A 323 -7.52 -25.33 21.07
CA LYS A 323 -8.24 -24.67 22.17
C LYS A 323 -7.33 -24.38 23.37
N LYS A 324 -6.49 -25.34 23.74
CA LYS A 324 -5.55 -25.18 24.85
C LYS A 324 -4.52 -24.08 24.56
N MET A 325 -3.95 -24.06 23.35
CA MET A 325 -2.92 -23.08 22.98
C MET A 325 -3.49 -21.66 22.89
N ILE A 326 -4.75 -21.49 22.44
CA ILE A 326 -5.43 -20.18 22.46
C ILE A 326 -5.48 -19.63 23.89
N LEU A 327 -5.95 -20.44 24.86
CA LEU A 327 -6.02 -20.02 26.26
C LEU A 327 -4.65 -19.70 26.87
N GLU A 328 -3.63 -20.53 26.58
CA GLU A 328 -2.27 -20.27 27.05
C GLU A 328 -1.66 -19.02 26.40
N GLY A 329 -1.93 -18.78 25.12
CA GLY A 329 -1.47 -17.60 24.41
C GLY A 329 -2.10 -16.32 24.94
N GLU A 330 -3.42 -16.33 25.20
CA GLU A 330 -4.12 -15.20 25.82
C GLU A 330 -3.53 -14.85 27.19
N ALA A 331 -3.19 -15.84 28.01
CA ALA A 331 -2.54 -15.63 29.31
C ALA A 331 -1.14 -15.00 29.21
N GLN A 332 -0.50 -15.07 28.03
CA GLN A 332 0.78 -14.43 27.72
C GLN A 332 0.62 -13.12 26.92
N GLY A 333 -0.61 -12.63 26.75
CA GLY A 333 -0.90 -11.40 26.01
C GLY A 333 -0.87 -11.55 24.50
N LEU A 334 -0.92 -12.77 23.96
CA LEU A 334 -1.00 -13.04 22.52
C LEU A 334 -2.45 -13.04 22.05
N SER A 335 -2.70 -12.52 20.84
CA SER A 335 -4.04 -12.53 20.26
C SER A 335 -4.45 -13.93 19.77
N GLU A 336 -5.73 -14.25 19.85
CA GLU A 336 -6.29 -15.51 19.35
C GLU A 336 -5.92 -15.76 17.88
N GLU A 337 -6.02 -14.73 17.04
CA GLU A 337 -5.70 -14.82 15.61
C GLU A 337 -4.25 -15.25 15.37
N PHE A 338 -3.31 -14.64 16.11
CA PHE A 338 -1.89 -14.95 15.99
C PHE A 338 -1.63 -16.41 16.38
N VAL A 339 -2.12 -16.84 17.54
CA VAL A 339 -1.94 -18.21 18.05
C VAL A 339 -2.54 -19.22 17.07
N LEU A 340 -3.72 -18.93 16.54
CA LEU A 340 -4.41 -19.79 15.59
C LEU A 340 -3.63 -19.95 14.28
N ARG A 341 -3.06 -18.87 13.73
CA ARG A 341 -2.22 -18.93 12.52
C ARG A 341 -0.93 -19.70 12.77
N LEU A 342 -0.24 -19.40 13.87
CA LEU A 342 1.02 -20.02 14.26
C LEU A 342 0.87 -21.54 14.42
N PHE A 343 -0.08 -21.99 15.25
CA PHE A 343 -0.22 -23.41 15.53
C PHE A 343 -0.77 -24.20 14.35
N LYS A 344 -1.58 -23.59 13.48
CA LYS A 344 -1.98 -24.22 12.20
C LYS A 344 -0.77 -24.48 11.30
N ALA A 345 0.14 -23.52 11.17
CA ALA A 345 1.38 -23.70 10.39
C ALA A 345 2.26 -24.82 10.99
N ILE A 346 2.47 -24.80 12.31
CA ILE A 346 3.22 -25.84 13.03
C ILE A 346 2.57 -27.23 12.87
N HIS A 347 1.24 -27.31 12.86
CA HIS A 347 0.53 -28.57 12.66
C HIS A 347 0.66 -29.08 11.22
N GLN A 348 0.52 -28.19 10.24
CA GLN A 348 0.70 -28.54 8.84
C GLN A 348 2.10 -29.09 8.57
N GLU A 349 3.14 -28.48 9.15
CA GLU A 349 4.51 -28.98 8.98
C GLU A 349 4.69 -30.38 9.57
N SER A 350 4.07 -30.65 10.72
CA SER A 350 4.06 -31.97 11.34
C SER A 350 3.34 -33.03 10.49
N ILE A 351 2.30 -32.65 9.73
CA ILE A 351 1.62 -33.53 8.77
C ILE A 351 2.56 -33.83 7.60
N ASN A 352 3.19 -32.81 7.02
CA ASN A 352 4.12 -32.95 5.89
C ASN A 352 5.24 -33.95 6.21
N HIS A 353 5.81 -33.85 7.42
CA HIS A 353 6.82 -34.77 7.95
C HIS A 353 6.32 -36.22 8.01
N GLN A 354 5.16 -36.45 8.64
CA GLN A 354 4.58 -37.79 8.75
C GLN A 354 4.24 -38.38 7.37
N GLU A 355 3.65 -37.61 6.46
CA GLU A 355 3.36 -38.06 5.10
C GLU A 355 4.60 -38.50 4.34
N ARG A 356 5.73 -37.81 4.50
CA ARG A 356 7.02 -38.19 3.89
C ARG A 356 7.46 -39.58 4.36
N ILE A 357 7.24 -39.90 5.63
CA ILE A 357 7.59 -41.20 6.23
C ILE A 357 6.65 -42.32 5.78
N LEU A 358 5.37 -42.03 5.58
CA LEU A 358 4.39 -43.01 5.08
C LEU A 358 4.59 -43.34 3.59
N LYS A 359 5.18 -42.42 2.81
CA LYS A 359 5.46 -42.58 1.36
C LYS A 359 6.80 -43.28 1.06
N THR A 360 7.76 -43.17 1.97
CA THR A 360 8.90 -44.11 2.05
C THR A 360 8.40 -45.41 2.64
#